data_AF-A0AAW2X351-F1
#
_entry.id   AF-A0AAW2X351-F1
#
_cell.length_a   1.000
_cell.length_b   1.000
_cell.length_c   1.000
_cell.angle_alpha   90.00
_cell.angle_beta   90.00
_cell.angle_gamma   90.00
#
_symmetry.space_group_name_H-M   'P 1'
#
loop_
_entity.id
_entity.type
_entity.pdbx_description
1 polymer ?
#
loop_
_entity_poly.entity_id
_entity_poly.type
_entity_poly.pdbx_seq_one_letter_code
_entity_poly.pdbx_strand_id
1 'polypeptide(L)'
;MEGSPKSELWCPKSKLDRNTDHLCNLLHPIPHKLQQSIQQFQLSTQMNIQQLESQMSQLASFVGRLESQGKFPSQPIVNPKQSASAILLRSGKELQEHMDENSTKRGHAQKRKPEKEVKIPQE
;
A
#
# COMPACT_ATOMS: atom_id res chain seq x y z
N MET A 1 -48.79 -0.91 27.93
CA MET A 1 -49.48 -1.38 26.72
C MET A 1 -49.44 -0.23 25.74
N GLU A 2 -48.38 -0.21 24.91
CA GLU A 2 -48.14 0.78 23.87
C GLU A 2 -49.08 0.52 22.69
N GLY A 3 -49.99 1.45 22.43
CA GLY A 3 -50.83 1.44 21.24
C GLY A 3 -50.44 2.61 20.35
N SER A 4 -49.56 2.38 19.38
CA SER A 4 -49.19 3.37 18.37
C SER A 4 -50.43 3.84 17.59
N PRO A 5 -50.66 5.16 17.43
CA PRO A 5 -51.74 5.64 16.60
C PRO A 5 -51.36 5.45 15.12
N LYS A 6 -52.20 4.69 14.40
CA LYS A 6 -52.10 4.51 12.95
C LYS A 6 -52.16 5.88 12.28
N SER A 7 -51.11 6.23 11.54
CA SER A 7 -51.12 7.41 10.67
C SER A 7 -52.07 7.14 9.50
N GLU A 8 -53.33 7.51 9.68
CA GLU A 8 -54.29 7.58 8.58
C GLU A 8 -53.83 8.68 7.61
N LEU A 9 -53.26 8.24 6.49
CA LEU A 9 -52.99 9.07 5.32
C LEU A 9 -54.32 9.70 4.89
N TRP A 10 -54.46 11.00 5.13
CA TRP A 10 -55.59 11.81 4.70
C TRP A 10 -55.63 11.84 3.16
N CYS A 11 -56.45 10.97 2.57
CA CYS A 11 -56.85 11.08 1.16
C CYS A 11 -58.30 11.57 1.12
N PRO A 12 -58.56 12.85 0.80
CA PRO A 12 -59.92 13.35 0.68
C PRO A 12 -60.59 12.70 -0.54
N LYS A 13 -61.52 11.77 -0.29
CA LYS A 13 -62.39 11.19 -1.34
C LYS A 13 -63.56 12.13 -1.64
N SER A 14 -63.29 13.32 -2.16
CA SER A 14 -64.30 14.06 -2.93
C SER A 14 -64.28 13.56 -4.37
N LYS A 15 -65.44 13.50 -5.04
CA LYS A 15 -65.54 13.14 -6.46
C LYS A 15 -64.65 14.07 -7.28
N LEU A 16 -63.48 13.55 -7.65
CA LEU A 16 -62.50 14.21 -8.48
C LEU A 16 -63.12 14.32 -9.89
N ASP A 17 -63.17 15.53 -10.47
CA ASP A 17 -63.66 15.69 -11.84
C ASP A 17 -62.69 14.99 -12.81
N ARG A 18 -63.17 14.57 -13.99
CA ARG A 18 -62.33 13.86 -14.99
C ARG A 18 -61.03 14.59 -15.34
N ASN A 19 -61.02 15.92 -15.26
CA ASN A 19 -59.83 16.74 -15.48
C ASN A 19 -58.73 16.47 -14.43
N THR A 20 -59.15 16.34 -13.17
CA THR A 20 -58.26 16.12 -12.03
C THR A 20 -57.73 14.69 -11.93
N ASP A 21 -58.46 13.67 -12.41
CA ASP A 21 -57.96 12.29 -12.53
C ASP A 21 -56.77 12.18 -13.50
N HIS A 22 -56.83 12.93 -14.62
CA HIS A 22 -55.74 12.94 -15.62
C HIS A 22 -54.44 13.49 -15.04
N LEU A 23 -54.52 14.56 -14.24
CA LEU A 23 -53.36 15.15 -13.56
C LEU A 23 -52.76 14.20 -12.51
N CYS A 24 -53.61 13.52 -11.74
CA CYS A 24 -53.16 12.52 -10.77
C CYS A 24 -52.45 11.34 -11.44
N ASN A 25 -52.98 10.84 -12.55
CA ASN A 25 -52.36 9.75 -13.31
C ASN A 25 -51.02 10.16 -13.94
N LEU A 26 -50.85 11.43 -14.33
CA LEU A 26 -49.59 11.94 -14.87
C LEU A 26 -48.51 12.09 -13.79
N LEU A 27 -48.89 12.45 -12.56
CA LEU A 27 -47.97 12.64 -11.44
C LEU A 27 -47.60 11.34 -10.71
N HIS A 28 -48.51 10.35 -10.68
CA HIS A 28 -48.33 9.07 -10.01
C HIS A 28 -47.00 8.33 -10.32
N PRO A 29 -46.51 8.25 -11.57
CA PRO A 29 -45.27 7.55 -11.86
C PRO A 29 -44.00 8.29 -11.42
N ILE A 30 -44.06 9.60 -11.14
CA ILE A 30 -42.86 10.41 -10.85
C ILE A 30 -42.18 9.97 -9.54
N PRO A 31 -42.87 9.88 -8.39
CA PRO A 31 -42.25 9.41 -7.15
C PRO A 31 -41.67 8.00 -7.29
N HIS A 32 -42.37 7.11 -8.00
CA HIS A 32 -41.93 5.74 -8.21
C HIS A 32 -40.66 5.67 -9.07
N LYS A 33 -40.60 6.42 -10.17
CA LYS A 33 -39.40 6.51 -11.03
C LYS A 33 -38.22 7.13 -10.28
N LEU A 34 -38.45 8.17 -9.48
CA LEU A 34 -37.42 8.78 -8.64
C LEU A 34 -36.88 7.78 -7.62
N GLN A 35 -37.76 7.05 -6.93
CA GLN A 35 -37.35 6.03 -5.96
C GLN A 35 -36.54 4.91 -6.63
N GLN A 36 -36.96 4.43 -7.79
CA GLN A 36 -36.20 3.45 -8.57
C GLN A 36 -34.83 3.99 -8.98
N SER A 37 -34.76 5.23 -9.46
CA SER A 37 -33.50 5.87 -9.85
C SER A 37 -32.53 5.98 -8.67
N ILE A 38 -33.02 6.37 -7.50
CA ILE A 38 -32.21 6.46 -6.28
C ILE A 38 -31.68 5.08 -5.87
N GLN A 39 -32.53 4.04 -5.90
CA GLN A 39 -32.12 2.68 -5.57
C GLN A 39 -31.05 2.15 -6.54
N GLN A 40 -31.24 2.35 -7.84
CA GLN A 40 -30.26 1.95 -8.85
C GLN A 40 -28.94 2.69 -8.68
N PHE A 41 -29.00 4.00 -8.40
CA PHE A 41 -27.80 4.79 -8.11
C PHE A 41 -27.05 4.29 -6.87
N GLN A 42 -27.76 3.95 -5.79
CA GLN A 42 -27.17 3.41 -4.57
C GLN A 42 -26.48 2.06 -4.83
N LEU A 43 -27.14 1.14 -5.53
CA LEU A 43 -26.58 -0.16 -5.89
C LEU A 43 -25.35 -0.02 -6.79
N SER A 44 -25.43 0.82 -7.82
CA SER A 44 -24.31 1.10 -8.72
C SER A 44 -23.13 1.69 -7.96
N THR A 45 -23.38 2.62 -7.04
CA THR A 45 -22.33 3.22 -6.19
C THR A 45 -21.67 2.18 -5.29
N GLN A 46 -22.46 1.34 -4.61
CA GLN A 46 -21.94 0.28 -3.75
C GLN A 46 -21.08 -0.72 -4.56
N MET A 47 -21.56 -1.13 -5.73
CA MET A 47 -20.82 -2.04 -6.61
C MET A 47 -19.50 -1.42 -7.08
N ASN A 48 -19.52 -0.16 -7.50
CA ASN A 48 -18.31 0.53 -7.93
C ASN A 48 -17.28 0.66 -6.79
N ILE A 49 -17.74 0.96 -5.56
CA ILE A 49 -16.86 1.01 -4.38
C ILE A 49 -16.22 -0.36 -4.14
N GLN A 50 -17.00 -1.45 -4.12
CA GLN A 50 -16.46 -2.80 -3.94
C GLN A 50 -15.45 -3.19 -5.02
N GLN A 51 -15.70 -2.78 -6.27
CA GLN A 51 -14.75 -3.00 -7.37
C GLN A 51 -13.43 -2.26 -7.13
N LEU A 52 -13.48 -1.00 -6.70
CA LEU A 52 -12.30 -0.22 -6.36
C LEU A 52 -11.53 -0.84 -5.20
N GLU A 53 -12.21 -1.27 -4.13
CA GLU A 53 -11.61 -1.96 -2.99
C GLU A 53 -10.88 -3.24 -3.41
N SER A 54 -11.47 -4.01 -4.31
CA SER A 54 -10.85 -5.22 -4.86
C SER A 54 -9.58 -4.89 -5.67
N GLN A 55 -9.64 -3.87 -6.54
CA GLN A 55 -8.48 -3.43 -7.32
C GLN A 55 -7.34 -2.94 -6.42
N MET A 56 -7.66 -2.16 -5.38
CA MET A 56 -6.69 -1.68 -4.39
C MET A 56 -6.08 -2.84 -3.61
N SER A 57 -6.87 -3.85 -3.22
CA SER A 57 -6.37 -5.04 -2.52
C SER A 57 -5.39 -5.85 -3.38
N GLN A 58 -5.67 -5.98 -4.67
CA GLN A 58 -4.77 -6.63 -5.64
C GLN A 58 -3.47 -5.84 -5.80
N LEU A 59 -3.56 -4.51 -5.93
CA LEU A 59 -2.40 -3.64 -6.04
C LEU A 59 -1.53 -3.70 -4.78
N ALA A 60 -2.12 -3.62 -3.59
CA ALA A 60 -1.39 -3.73 -2.33
C ALA A 60 -0.66 -5.08 -2.22
N SER A 61 -1.32 -6.16 -2.64
CA SER A 61 -0.71 -7.49 -2.70
C SER A 61 0.46 -7.56 -3.69
N PHE A 62 0.33 -6.90 -4.84
CA PHE A 62 1.40 -6.83 -5.84
C PHE A 62 2.60 -6.04 -5.33
N VAL A 63 2.36 -4.87 -4.72
CA VAL A 63 3.42 -4.04 -4.12
C VAL A 63 4.14 -4.79 -3.00
N GLY A 64 3.40 -5.46 -2.09
CA GLY A 64 4.03 -6.26 -1.03
C GLY A 64 4.93 -7.38 -1.56
N ARG A 65 4.55 -8.04 -2.67
CA ARG A 65 5.42 -9.00 -3.35
C ARG A 65 6.66 -8.32 -3.96
N LEU A 66 6.49 -7.17 -4.61
CA LEU A 66 7.60 -6.42 -5.19
C LEU A 66 8.62 -6.01 -4.11
N GLU A 67 8.14 -5.49 -2.98
CA GLU A 67 8.99 -5.14 -1.83
C GLU A 67 9.73 -6.36 -1.27
N SER A 68 9.08 -7.53 -1.25
CA SER A 68 9.73 -8.77 -0.80
C SER A 68 10.86 -9.24 -1.73
N GLN A 69 10.78 -8.93 -3.03
CA GLN A 69 11.80 -9.30 -4.03
C GLN A 69 13.03 -8.37 -4.00
N GLY A 70 12.90 -7.15 -3.46
CA GLY A 70 14.01 -6.21 -3.33
C GLY A 70 14.98 -6.49 -2.18
N LYS A 71 14.70 -7.51 -1.34
CA LYS A 71 15.57 -7.89 -0.23
C LYS A 71 16.67 -8.84 -0.71
N PHE A 72 17.83 -8.27 -0.99
CA PHE A 72 19.07 -9.02 -1.12
C PHE A 72 19.40 -9.73 0.20
N PRO A 73 20.02 -10.92 0.18
CA PRO A 73 20.53 -11.54 1.39
C PRO A 73 21.46 -10.54 2.10
N SER A 74 21.21 -10.26 3.38
CA SER A 74 22.05 -9.35 4.16
C SER A 74 23.48 -9.86 4.31
N GLN A 75 23.68 -11.15 4.06
CA GLN A 75 24.99 -11.76 4.04
C GLN A 75 25.54 -11.79 2.62
N PRO A 76 26.76 -11.27 2.40
CA PRO A 76 27.45 -11.45 1.13
C PRO A 76 27.71 -12.94 0.92
N ILE A 77 27.05 -13.53 -0.07
CA ILE A 77 27.36 -14.87 -0.54
C ILE A 77 28.62 -14.76 -1.39
N VAL A 78 29.67 -15.49 -1.01
CA VAL A 78 30.92 -15.58 -1.78
C VAL A 78 30.58 -16.01 -3.21
N ASN A 79 31.01 -15.23 -4.20
CA ASN A 79 30.73 -15.51 -5.61
C ASN A 79 31.26 -16.92 -5.95
N PRO A 80 30.39 -17.88 -6.33
CA PRO A 80 30.82 -19.23 -6.70
C PRO A 80 31.78 -19.22 -7.89
N LYS A 81 31.76 -18.15 -8.70
CA LYS A 81 32.85 -17.82 -9.62
C LYS A 81 34.03 -17.23 -8.85
N GLN A 82 34.60 -18.01 -7.93
CA GLN A 82 35.94 -17.83 -7.37
C GLN A 82 37.05 -17.85 -8.45
N SER A 83 36.70 -17.83 -9.73
CA SER A 83 37.58 -17.38 -10.80
C SER A 83 37.77 -15.87 -10.71
N ALA A 84 38.37 -15.42 -9.59
CA ALA A 84 39.16 -14.22 -9.58
C ALA A 84 40.10 -14.33 -10.78
N SER A 85 39.91 -13.48 -11.78
CA SER A 85 40.99 -13.21 -12.73
C SER A 85 42.15 -12.75 -11.86
N ALA A 86 43.25 -13.50 -11.82
CA ALA A 86 44.40 -13.18 -10.98
C ALA A 86 44.74 -11.70 -11.17
N ILE A 87 44.52 -10.89 -10.13
CA ILE A 87 44.86 -9.47 -10.18
C ILE A 87 46.37 -9.41 -10.02
N LEU A 88 47.07 -9.31 -11.14
CA LEU A 88 48.51 -9.11 -11.17
C LEU A 88 48.80 -7.64 -10.88
N LEU A 89 49.44 -7.36 -9.75
CA LEU A 89 49.92 -6.01 -9.45
C LEU A 89 50.96 -5.60 -10.49
N ARG A 90 51.12 -4.29 -10.76
CA ARG A 90 52.17 -3.78 -11.67
C ARG A 90 53.59 -4.24 -11.30
N SER A 91 53.81 -4.68 -10.07
CA SER A 91 55.04 -5.29 -9.59
C SER A 91 55.23 -6.77 -9.99
N GLY A 92 54.32 -7.35 -10.75
CA GLY A 92 54.35 -8.76 -11.16
C GLY A 92 54.04 -9.75 -10.04
N LYS A 93 53.36 -9.32 -8.96
CA LYS A 93 52.99 -10.19 -7.83
C LYS A 93 51.49 -10.44 -7.86
N GLU A 94 51.10 -11.70 -7.67
CA GLU A 94 49.69 -12.09 -7.53
C GLU A 94 49.21 -11.77 -6.11
N LEU A 95 47.99 -11.22 -5.99
CA LEU A 95 47.38 -10.92 -4.71
C LEU A 95 46.81 -12.22 -4.11
N GLN A 96 47.51 -12.80 -3.13
CA GLN A 96 47.05 -14.00 -2.42
C GLN A 96 45.88 -13.61 -1.50
N GLU A 97 44.74 -14.29 -1.67
CA GLU A 97 43.55 -14.08 -0.83
C GLU A 97 43.86 -14.53 0.59
N HIS A 98 44.01 -13.58 1.52
CA HIS A 98 44.32 -13.85 2.92
C HIS A 98 43.06 -14.40 3.60
N MET A 99 42.91 -15.73 3.61
CA MET A 99 42.01 -16.41 4.53
C MET A 99 42.83 -16.84 5.75
N ASP A 100 43.07 -15.92 6.69
CA ASP A 100 43.66 -16.29 7.97
C ASP A 100 42.83 -15.76 9.13
N GLU A 101 41.93 -16.62 9.60
CA GLU A 101 41.56 -16.65 11.01
C GLU A 101 42.79 -17.21 11.75
N ASN A 102 43.38 -16.41 12.65
CA ASN A 102 44.44 -16.82 13.59
C ASN A 102 45.91 -16.84 13.09
N SER A 103 46.51 -15.68 12.89
CA SER A 103 47.85 -15.33 13.41
C SER A 103 48.07 -13.84 13.17
N THR A 104 48.38 -13.00 14.17
CA THR A 104 49.74 -12.78 14.64
C THR A 104 49.66 -11.93 15.91
N LYS A 105 50.04 -12.52 17.06
CA LYS A 105 50.59 -11.76 18.19
C LYS A 105 52.10 -11.97 18.20
N ARG A 106 52.83 -10.87 18.50
CA ARG A 106 54.28 -10.68 18.73
C ARG A 106 55.04 -10.22 17.47
N GLY A 107 55.73 -9.09 17.45
CA GLY A 107 55.97 -8.05 18.46
C GLY A 107 56.92 -6.96 17.93
N HIS A 108 56.83 -5.76 18.54
CA HIS A 108 57.84 -4.69 18.79
C HIS A 108 58.90 -4.36 17.71
N ALA A 109 59.25 -3.10 17.36
CA ALA A 109 59.29 -1.86 18.13
C ALA A 109 59.41 -0.59 17.25
N GLN A 110 58.66 0.46 17.63
CA GLN A 110 59.12 1.84 17.93
C GLN A 110 59.67 2.80 16.86
N LYS A 111 58.88 3.85 16.54
CA LYS A 111 59.16 5.32 16.67
C LYS A 111 58.05 6.11 15.91
N ARG A 112 57.44 7.25 16.28
CA ARG A 112 57.59 8.35 17.26
C ARG A 112 56.19 8.99 17.55
N LYS A 113 56.02 9.63 18.72
CA LYS A 113 54.90 10.51 19.16
C LYS A 113 54.97 11.92 18.51
N PRO A 114 54.07 12.91 18.81
CA PRO A 114 52.59 12.92 19.02
C PRO A 114 51.90 14.09 18.27
N GLU A 115 50.58 14.09 17.93
CA GLU A 115 49.85 15.38 17.89
C GLU A 115 48.30 15.29 17.92
N LYS A 116 47.75 15.85 19.02
CA LYS A 116 46.53 16.65 19.24
C LYS A 116 45.14 16.11 18.84
N GLU A 117 44.42 15.81 19.90
CA GLU A 117 42.97 15.72 20.05
C GLU A 117 42.25 16.97 19.51
N VAL A 118 41.34 16.78 18.57
CA VAL A 118 40.31 17.77 18.21
C VAL A 118 38.98 17.23 18.73
N LYS A 119 38.50 17.81 19.83
CA LYS A 119 37.10 17.68 20.25
C LYS A 119 36.25 18.53 19.31
N ILE A 120 35.27 17.92 18.67
CA ILE A 120 34.24 18.62 17.90
C ILE A 120 33.11 18.96 18.88
N PRO A 121 32.76 20.24 19.10
CA PRO A 121 31.59 20.61 19.90
C PRO A 121 30.30 20.13 19.23
N GLN A 122 29.42 19.52 20.02
CA GLN A 122 28.04 19.31 19.64
C GLN A 122 27.26 20.59 19.93
N GLU A 123 26.49 21.05 18.95
CA GLU A 123 25.31 21.90 19.15
C GLU A 123 24.07 21.05 18.85
#